data_AF-A0A353D0V6-F1
#
_entry.id   AF-A0A353D0V6-F1
#
_cell.length_a   1.000
_cell.length_b   1.000
_cell.length_c   1.000
_cell.angle_alpha   90.00
_cell.angle_beta   90.00
_cell.angle_gamma   90.00
#
_symmetry.space_group_name_H-M   'P 1'
#
loop_
_entity.id
_entity.type
_entity.pdbx_description
1 polymer ?
#
loop_
_entity_poly.entity_id
_entity_poly.type
_entity_poly.pdbx_seq_one_letter_code
_entity_poly.pdbx_strand_id
1 'polypeptide(L)'
;MSKQTGSDKQSIIDTDKAAIDYLEEHPDLLQRYPDLLTSLQIPHFSGRGSISLIERQVKLLREQNQHLEGQIHELVETAQQNEGLSEKMHRYSIGLMQAEGIDDLLSISMQTLKNVFDVDTAAVRFKPSIETDIGLNDDEVISDKAYAALLDSLGIGRGNCHNDLDDALL
;
A
#
# COMPACT_ATOMS: atom_id res chain seq x y z
N MET A 1 -16.31 -35.29 -45.86
CA MET A 1 -16.16 -33.82 -45.69
C MET A 1 -14.78 -33.57 -45.09
N SER A 2 -13.78 -33.33 -45.92
CA SER A 2 -12.40 -33.09 -45.46
C SER A 2 -11.68 -32.29 -46.54
N LYS A 3 -11.36 -31.01 -46.25
CA LYS A 3 -10.42 -30.11 -46.95
C LYS A 3 -10.72 -28.67 -46.51
N GLN A 4 -10.19 -28.23 -45.37
CA GLN A 4 -10.15 -26.78 -45.07
C GLN A 4 -8.98 -26.32 -44.17
N THR A 5 -8.16 -27.23 -43.64
CA THR A 5 -7.02 -26.88 -42.77
C THR A 5 -5.72 -26.50 -43.51
N GLY A 6 -5.70 -26.51 -44.85
CA GLY A 6 -4.49 -26.25 -45.64
C GLY A 6 -4.29 -24.80 -46.10
N SER A 7 -5.36 -24.00 -46.20
CA SER A 7 -5.27 -22.64 -46.77
C SER A 7 -4.76 -21.60 -45.77
N ASP A 8 -5.05 -21.79 -44.48
CA ASP A 8 -4.71 -20.83 -43.42
C ASP A 8 -3.20 -20.86 -43.10
N LYS A 9 -2.61 -22.05 -43.06
CA LYS A 9 -1.16 -22.23 -42.85
C LYS A 9 -0.33 -21.60 -43.95
N GLN A 10 -0.80 -21.62 -45.20
CA GLN A 10 -0.07 -21.04 -46.32
C GLN A 10 0.02 -19.52 -46.20
N SER A 11 -1.08 -18.87 -45.77
CA SER A 11 -1.12 -17.41 -45.57
C SER A 11 -0.19 -16.91 -44.45
N ILE A 12 -0.05 -17.70 -43.37
CA ILE A 12 0.86 -17.38 -42.26
C ILE A 12 2.31 -17.51 -42.72
N ILE A 13 2.64 -18.56 -43.49
CA ILE A 13 4.00 -18.76 -44.03
C ILE A 13 4.40 -17.63 -44.99
N ASP A 14 3.47 -17.15 -45.82
CA ASP A 14 3.72 -16.05 -46.74
C ASP A 14 3.89 -14.71 -46.00
N THR A 15 3.16 -14.52 -44.89
CA THR A 15 3.30 -13.35 -44.01
C THR A 15 4.62 -13.37 -43.25
N ASP A 16 5.03 -14.53 -42.75
CA ASP A 16 6.31 -14.72 -42.05
C ASP A 16 7.49 -14.44 -42.98
N LYS A 17 7.42 -14.88 -44.24
CA LYS A 17 8.43 -14.55 -45.26
C LYS A 17 8.53 -13.04 -45.51
N ALA A 18 7.40 -12.38 -45.71
CA ALA A 18 7.38 -10.93 -45.91
C ALA A 18 7.96 -10.18 -44.70
N ALA A 19 7.70 -10.66 -43.48
CA ALA A 19 8.28 -10.09 -42.27
C ALA A 19 9.80 -10.32 -42.17
N ILE A 20 10.30 -11.49 -42.58
CA ILE A 20 11.73 -11.79 -42.62
C ILE A 20 12.43 -10.89 -43.64
N ASP A 21 11.92 -10.80 -44.86
CA ASP A 21 12.50 -9.96 -45.92
C ASP A 21 12.55 -8.49 -45.49
N TYR A 22 11.50 -8.01 -44.81
CA TYR A 22 11.44 -6.64 -44.30
C TYR A 22 12.44 -6.36 -43.16
N LEU A 23 12.71 -7.35 -42.29
CA LEU A 23 13.73 -7.23 -41.24
C LEU A 23 15.15 -7.30 -41.79
N GLU A 24 15.38 -8.04 -42.88
CA GLU A 24 16.69 -8.11 -43.55
C GLU A 24 17.02 -6.82 -44.30
N GLU A 25 16.04 -6.19 -44.94
CA GLU A 25 16.22 -4.89 -45.63
C GLU A 25 16.40 -3.71 -44.66
N HIS A 26 15.93 -3.85 -43.41
CA HIS A 26 15.96 -2.80 -42.39
C HIS A 26 16.53 -3.29 -41.04
N PRO A 27 17.83 -3.60 -40.94
CA PRO A 27 18.46 -4.09 -39.72
C PRO A 27 18.49 -3.03 -38.59
N ASP A 28 18.40 -1.75 -38.96
CA ASP A 28 18.32 -0.60 -38.06
C ASP A 28 16.93 -0.38 -37.46
N LEU A 29 15.91 -1.08 -37.96
CA LEU A 29 14.54 -1.01 -37.45
C LEU A 29 14.48 -1.36 -35.96
N LEU A 30 15.19 -2.40 -35.55
CA LEU A 30 15.25 -2.80 -34.14
C LEU A 30 15.96 -1.74 -33.30
N GLN A 31 17.00 -1.06 -33.81
CA GLN A 31 17.62 0.06 -33.10
C GLN A 31 16.70 1.29 -32.98
N ARG A 32 15.87 1.56 -33.99
CA ARG A 32 14.91 2.68 -33.97
C ARG A 32 13.72 2.47 -33.04
N TYR A 33 13.38 1.21 -32.75
CA TYR A 33 12.26 0.84 -31.88
C TYR A 33 12.74 -0.02 -30.70
N PRO A 34 13.46 0.57 -29.72
CA PRO A 34 14.00 -0.16 -28.57
C PRO A 34 12.89 -0.77 -27.68
N ASP A 35 11.71 -0.17 -27.67
CA ASP A 35 10.55 -0.70 -26.94
C ASP A 35 10.08 -2.05 -27.51
N LEU A 36 10.17 -2.22 -28.83
CA LEU A 36 9.86 -3.48 -29.51
C LEU A 36 10.82 -4.59 -29.07
N LEU A 37 12.12 -4.28 -28.95
CA LEU A 37 13.15 -5.21 -28.42
C LEU A 37 12.90 -5.62 -26.98
N THR A 38 12.33 -4.72 -26.16
CA THR A 38 11.98 -5.04 -24.77
C THR A 38 10.87 -6.10 -24.72
N SER A 39 9.92 -6.01 -25.66
CA SER A 39 8.80 -6.95 -25.80
C SER A 39 9.15 -8.25 -26.54
N LEU A 40 10.16 -8.23 -27.43
CA LEU A 40 10.57 -9.40 -28.20
C LEU A 40 11.37 -10.37 -27.32
N GLN A 41 10.90 -11.61 -27.20
CA GLN A 41 11.71 -12.69 -26.64
C GLN A 41 12.57 -13.29 -27.76
N ILE A 42 13.78 -12.74 -27.96
CA ILE A 42 14.77 -13.29 -28.89
C ILE A 42 15.65 -14.30 -28.12
N PRO A 43 15.48 -15.61 -28.29
CA PRO A 43 16.41 -16.59 -27.73
C PRO A 43 17.77 -16.46 -28.44
N HIS A 44 18.81 -16.11 -27.69
CA HIS A 44 20.19 -16.16 -28.20
C HIS A 44 20.62 -17.64 -28.31
N PHE A 45 20.54 -18.20 -29.51
CA PHE A 45 21.08 -19.55 -29.78
C PHE A 45 22.61 -19.53 -29.80
N SER A 46 23.25 -19.59 -28.63
CA SER A 46 24.55 -20.25 -28.52
C SER A 46 24.33 -21.74 -28.79
N GLY A 47 25.13 -22.34 -29.68
CA GLY A 47 24.90 -23.67 -30.26
C GLY A 47 24.53 -24.79 -29.26
N ARG A 48 23.89 -25.85 -29.78
CA ARG A 48 23.34 -27.03 -29.07
C ARG A 48 24.05 -27.32 -27.73
N GLY A 49 23.37 -27.03 -26.62
CA GLY A 49 23.75 -27.48 -25.27
C GLY A 49 24.38 -26.43 -24.35
N SER A 50 24.59 -25.18 -24.79
CA SER A 50 25.08 -24.10 -23.93
C SER A 50 23.98 -23.07 -23.67
N ILE A 51 23.45 -23.05 -22.45
CA ILE A 51 22.58 -21.96 -21.97
C ILE A 51 23.47 -20.72 -21.84
N SER A 52 23.14 -19.64 -22.56
CA SER A 52 23.88 -18.39 -22.49
C SER A 52 23.78 -17.80 -21.08
N LEU A 53 24.93 -17.61 -20.41
CA LEU A 53 24.99 -16.96 -19.10
C LEU A 53 24.42 -15.54 -19.15
N ILE A 54 24.56 -14.86 -20.30
CA ILE A 54 24.02 -13.51 -20.52
C ILE A 54 22.49 -13.56 -20.57
N GLU A 55 21.89 -14.56 -21.21
CA GLU A 55 20.42 -14.72 -21.22
C GLU A 55 19.89 -14.95 -19.80
N ARG A 56 20.54 -15.82 -19.03
CA ARG A 56 20.16 -16.03 -17.63
C ARG A 56 20.35 -14.77 -16.79
N GLN A 57 21.42 -14.02 -17.01
CA GLN A 57 21.67 -12.76 -16.30
C GLN A 57 20.66 -11.68 -16.64
N VAL A 58 20.31 -11.51 -17.93
CA VAL A 58 19.28 -10.55 -18.37
C VAL A 58 17.91 -10.93 -17.82
N LYS A 59 17.57 -12.23 -17.81
CA LYS A 59 16.33 -12.71 -17.22
C LYS A 59 16.27 -12.39 -15.72
N LEU A 60 17.33 -12.68 -14.97
CA LEU A 60 17.40 -12.36 -13.54
C LEU A 60 17.33 -10.85 -13.27
N LEU A 61 17.95 -10.03 -14.12
CA LEU A 61 17.86 -8.57 -14.02
C LEU A 61 16.44 -8.06 -14.30
N ARG A 62 15.74 -8.62 -15.30
CA ARG A 62 14.34 -8.28 -15.58
C ARG A 62 13.42 -8.70 -14.43
N GLU A 63 13.61 -9.89 -13.88
CA GLU A 63 12.86 -10.38 -12.70
C GLU A 63 13.10 -9.48 -11.47
N GLN A 64 14.36 -9.10 -11.20
CA GLN A 64 14.67 -8.16 -10.12
C GLN A 64 14.06 -6.79 -10.36
N ASN A 65 14.10 -6.28 -11.59
CA ASN A 65 13.52 -4.97 -11.90
C ASN A 65 12.00 -4.98 -11.67
N GLN A 66 11.30 -6.00 -12.17
CA GLN A 66 9.86 -6.17 -11.91
C GLN A 66 9.53 -6.29 -10.42
N HIS A 67 10.38 -6.99 -9.66
CA HIS A 67 10.21 -7.09 -8.21
C HIS A 67 10.36 -5.73 -7.52
N LEU A 68 11.41 -4.97 -7.88
CA LEU A 68 11.67 -3.64 -7.33
C LEU A 68 10.57 -2.64 -7.71
N GLU A 69 10.07 -2.69 -8.95
CA GLU A 69 8.91 -1.89 -9.37
C GLU A 69 7.67 -2.19 -8.52
N GLY A 70 7.43 -3.46 -8.20
CA GLY A 70 6.36 -3.88 -7.28
C GLY A 70 6.54 -3.32 -5.87
N GLN A 71 7.75 -3.42 -5.32
CA GLN A 71 8.06 -2.87 -3.99
C GLN A 71 7.88 -1.35 -3.94
N ILE A 72 8.29 -0.62 -4.98
CA ILE A 72 8.06 0.82 -5.08
C ILE A 72 6.56 1.12 -5.10
N HIS A 73 5.76 0.35 -5.85
CA HIS A 73 4.33 0.54 -5.90
C HIS A 73 3.66 0.40 -4.53
N GLU A 74 4.04 -0.64 -3.78
CA GLU A 74 3.56 -0.88 -2.41
C GLU A 74 3.97 0.24 -1.45
N LEU A 75 5.21 0.73 -1.54
CA LEU A 75 5.68 1.86 -0.75
C LEU A 75 4.90 3.15 -1.08
N VAL A 76 4.60 3.40 -2.35
CA VAL A 76 3.81 4.56 -2.78
C VAL A 76 2.37 4.45 -2.26
N GLU A 77 1.75 3.28 -2.34
CA GLU A 77 0.40 3.07 -1.81
C GLU A 77 0.36 3.31 -0.29
N THR A 78 1.33 2.76 0.44
CA THR A 78 1.47 2.98 1.89
C THR A 78 1.70 4.46 2.21
N ALA A 79 2.55 5.15 1.42
CA ALA A 79 2.80 6.58 1.60
C ALA A 79 1.53 7.42 1.38
N GLN A 80 0.72 7.09 0.37
CA GLN A 80 -0.55 7.78 0.10
C GLN A 80 -1.57 7.57 1.22
N GLN A 81 -1.67 6.35 1.75
CA GLN A 81 -2.52 6.06 2.91
C GLN A 81 -2.06 6.85 4.14
N ASN A 82 -0.75 6.90 4.39
CA ASN A 82 -0.17 7.67 5.49
C ASN A 82 -0.38 9.17 5.33
N GLU A 83 -0.27 9.71 4.12
CA GLU A 83 -0.54 11.12 3.82
C GLU A 83 -2.01 11.45 4.13
N GLY A 84 -2.95 10.62 3.67
CA GLY A 84 -4.37 10.79 3.98
C GLY A 84 -4.65 10.74 5.49
N LEU A 85 -4.00 9.86 6.23
CA LEU A 85 -4.12 9.81 7.69
C LEU A 85 -3.54 11.05 8.37
N SER A 86 -2.39 11.54 7.90
CA SER A 86 -1.72 12.73 8.42
C SER A 86 -2.59 13.99 8.23
N GLU A 87 -3.19 14.15 7.05
CA GLU A 87 -4.11 15.25 6.77
C GLU A 87 -5.33 15.22 7.69
N LYS A 88 -5.91 14.03 7.91
CA LYS A 88 -7.02 13.84 8.86
C LYS A 88 -6.62 14.23 10.29
N MET A 89 -5.43 13.82 10.75
CA MET A 89 -4.89 14.19 12.07
C MET A 89 -4.65 15.70 12.19
N HIS A 90 -4.14 16.33 11.14
CA HIS A 90 -3.91 17.78 11.14
C HIS A 90 -5.24 18.54 11.24
N ARG A 91 -6.24 18.17 10.43
CA ARG A 91 -7.58 18.76 10.49
C ARG A 91 -8.25 18.53 11.84
N TYR A 92 -8.11 17.34 12.40
CA TYR A 92 -8.59 17.04 13.74
C TYR A 92 -7.95 17.96 14.79
N SER A 93 -6.63 18.12 14.74
CA SER A 93 -5.89 19.00 15.65
C SER A 93 -6.37 20.46 15.56
N ILE A 94 -6.59 20.97 14.34
CA ILE A 94 -7.16 22.30 14.13
C ILE A 94 -8.56 22.41 14.74
N GLY A 95 -9.42 21.40 14.51
CA GLY A 95 -10.76 21.37 15.08
C GLY A 95 -10.76 21.41 16.61
N LEU A 96 -9.87 20.66 17.25
CA LEU A 96 -9.70 20.70 18.70
C LEU A 96 -9.23 22.08 19.21
N MET A 97 -8.35 22.76 18.47
CA MET A 97 -7.88 24.11 18.83
C MET A 97 -8.96 25.19 18.69
N GLN A 98 -9.96 24.97 17.84
CA GLN A 98 -11.06 25.90 17.62
C GLN A 98 -12.27 25.66 18.54
N ALA A 99 -12.26 24.59 19.33
CA ALA A 99 -13.39 24.20 20.16
C ALA A 99 -13.67 25.23 21.27
N GLU A 100 -14.90 25.71 21.35
CA GLU A 100 -15.34 26.69 22.36
C GLU A 100 -15.89 25.99 23.61
N GLY A 101 -15.06 25.19 24.27
CA GLY A 101 -15.37 24.51 25.53
C GLY A 101 -15.39 22.99 25.46
N ILE A 102 -15.67 22.35 26.61
CA ILE A 102 -15.57 20.89 26.77
C ILE A 102 -16.62 20.14 25.95
N ASP A 103 -17.85 20.65 25.88
CA ASP A 103 -18.93 20.00 25.13
C ASP A 103 -18.66 20.00 23.62
N ASP A 104 -18.15 21.12 23.10
CA ASP A 104 -17.78 21.26 21.70
C ASP A 104 -16.56 20.39 21.36
N LEU A 105 -15.55 20.36 22.23
CA LEU A 105 -14.39 19.48 22.11
C LEU A 105 -14.79 17.99 22.06
N LEU A 106 -15.68 17.56 22.96
CA LEU A 106 -16.20 16.19 22.99
C LEU A 106 -16.97 15.85 21.71
N SER A 107 -17.81 16.77 21.23
CA SER A 107 -18.57 16.62 19.99
C SER A 107 -17.62 16.45 18.79
N ILE A 108 -16.66 17.37 18.63
CA ILE A 108 -15.66 17.35 17.55
C ILE A 108 -14.83 16.06 17.62
N SER A 109 -14.39 15.65 18.80
CA SER A 109 -13.61 14.44 19.00
C SER A 109 -14.38 13.18 18.64
N MET A 110 -15.60 13.02 19.16
CA MET A 110 -16.42 11.85 18.90
C MET A 110 -16.85 11.76 17.43
N GLN A 111 -17.17 12.89 16.81
CA GLN A 111 -17.53 12.96 15.39
C GLN A 111 -16.33 12.63 14.50
N THR A 112 -15.14 13.13 14.82
CA THR A 112 -13.94 12.89 14.02
C THR A 112 -13.47 11.45 14.15
N LEU A 113 -13.44 10.89 15.37
CA LEU A 113 -13.05 9.50 15.60
C LEU A 113 -13.98 8.51 14.88
N LYS A 114 -15.29 8.75 14.85
CA LYS A 114 -16.24 7.89 14.13
C LYS A 114 -16.22 8.09 12.62
N ASN A 115 -16.31 9.34 12.16
CA ASN A 115 -16.59 9.60 10.75
C ASN A 115 -15.33 9.77 9.89
N VAL A 116 -14.21 10.19 10.48
CA VAL A 116 -12.97 10.49 9.76
C VAL A 116 -11.95 9.37 9.89
N PHE A 117 -11.86 8.78 11.08
CA PHE A 117 -10.98 7.64 11.36
C PHE A 117 -11.67 6.27 11.21
N ASP A 118 -12.97 6.24 10.91
CA ASP A 118 -13.76 5.02 10.69
C ASP A 118 -13.64 4.00 11.84
N VAL A 119 -13.65 4.50 13.08
CA VAL A 119 -13.49 3.66 14.27
C VAL A 119 -14.86 3.14 14.74
N ASP A 120 -14.99 1.82 14.86
CA ASP A 120 -16.20 1.13 15.31
C ASP A 120 -16.72 1.62 16.67
N THR A 121 -15.80 1.86 17.61
CA THR A 121 -16.13 2.33 18.96
C THR A 121 -15.05 3.27 19.46
N ALA A 122 -15.46 4.51 19.77
CA ALA A 122 -14.61 5.53 20.37
C ALA A 122 -15.20 6.01 21.69
N ALA A 123 -14.34 6.29 22.67
CA ALA A 123 -14.74 6.90 23.94
C ALA A 123 -13.69 7.93 24.37
N VAL A 124 -14.15 9.14 24.68
CA VAL A 124 -13.31 10.22 25.21
C VAL A 124 -13.65 10.39 26.69
N ARG A 125 -12.64 10.38 27.56
CA ARG A 125 -12.83 10.46 29.01
C ARG A 125 -11.87 11.46 29.61
N PHE A 126 -12.38 12.38 30.43
CA PHE A 126 -11.56 13.29 31.20
C PHE A 126 -11.32 12.74 32.59
N LYS A 127 -10.05 12.76 33.03
CA LYS A 127 -9.73 12.61 34.45
C LYS A 127 -9.98 13.98 35.10
N PRO A 128 -10.94 14.12 36.01
CA PRO A 128 -11.10 15.37 36.74
C PRO A 128 -9.89 15.56 37.66
N SER A 129 -9.13 16.62 37.42
CA SER A 129 -8.16 17.14 38.38
C SER A 129 -8.90 18.16 39.24
N ILE A 130 -9.26 17.78 40.46
CA ILE A 130 -9.79 18.74 41.42
C ILE A 130 -8.56 19.45 41.99
N GLU A 131 -8.34 20.72 41.61
CA GLU A 131 -7.40 21.57 42.34
C GLU A 131 -8.02 21.85 43.71
N THR A 132 -7.57 21.12 44.73
CA THR A 132 -7.98 21.32 46.10
C THR A 132 -7.27 22.55 46.67
N ASP A 133 -7.83 23.73 46.41
CA ASP A 133 -7.53 24.97 47.17
C ASP A 133 -8.05 24.89 48.63
N ILE A 134 -8.74 23.81 48.95
CA ILE A 134 -9.19 23.43 50.28
C ILE A 134 -8.29 22.26 50.68
N GLY A 135 -7.46 22.43 51.71
CA GLY A 135 -6.43 21.46 52.15
C GLY A 135 -6.98 20.08 52.53
N LEU A 136 -7.39 19.30 51.53
CA LEU A 136 -7.72 17.89 51.62
C LEU A 136 -6.47 17.12 51.27
N ASN A 137 -6.16 16.13 52.11
CA ASN A 137 -4.97 15.29 51.97
C ASN A 137 -4.95 14.60 50.60
N ASP A 138 -3.76 14.36 50.04
CA ASP A 138 -3.54 13.68 48.76
C ASP A 138 -4.24 12.30 48.65
N ASP A 139 -4.69 11.73 49.77
CA ASP A 139 -5.47 10.49 49.87
C ASP A 139 -6.92 10.59 49.32
N GLU A 140 -7.45 11.78 49.08
CA GLU A 140 -8.80 12.00 48.50
C GLU A 140 -8.80 12.15 46.97
N VAL A 141 -7.62 12.19 46.35
CA VAL A 141 -7.48 12.15 44.89
C VAL A 141 -7.55 10.69 44.43
N ILE A 142 -8.43 10.38 43.48
CA ILE A 142 -8.51 9.03 42.91
C ILE A 142 -7.12 8.66 42.35
N SER A 143 -6.46 7.70 43.00
CA SER A 143 -5.20 7.12 42.53
C SER A 143 -5.34 6.66 41.07
N ASP A 144 -4.30 6.84 40.26
CA ASP A 144 -4.28 6.39 38.85
C ASP A 144 -4.72 4.92 38.70
N LYS A 145 -4.38 4.09 39.68
CA LYS A 145 -4.78 2.68 39.73
C LYS A 145 -6.27 2.48 40.00
N ALA A 146 -6.86 3.31 40.86
CA ALA A 146 -8.29 3.28 41.16
C ALA A 146 -9.12 3.86 40.00
N TYR A 147 -8.61 4.91 39.33
CA TYR A 147 -9.21 5.46 38.13
C TYR A 147 -9.20 4.43 36.99
N ALA A 148 -8.07 3.76 36.75
CA ALA A 148 -7.98 2.68 35.77
C ALA A 148 -8.95 1.52 36.07
N ALA A 149 -9.08 1.11 37.34
CA ALA A 149 -10.03 0.06 37.73
C ALA A 149 -11.51 0.48 37.57
N LEU A 150 -11.84 1.74 37.83
CA LEU A 150 -13.17 2.30 37.53
C LEU A 150 -13.46 2.34 36.04
N LEU A 151 -12.46 2.66 35.22
CA LEU A 151 -12.61 2.65 33.76
C LEU A 151 -12.85 1.24 33.23
N ASP A 152 -12.20 0.23 33.80
CA ASP A 152 -12.39 -1.18 33.44
C ASP A 152 -13.80 -1.69 33.82
N SER A 153 -14.36 -1.22 34.94
CA SER A 153 -15.72 -1.60 35.38
C SER A 153 -16.85 -0.87 34.63
N LEU A 154 -16.58 0.32 34.07
CA LEU A 154 -17.53 1.11 33.27
C LEU A 154 -17.70 0.59 31.82
N GLY A 155 -17.23 -0.62 31.53
CA GLY A 155 -17.69 -1.43 30.41
C GLY A 155 -17.50 -0.79 29.04
N ILE A 156 -16.29 -0.89 28.48
CA ILE A 156 -16.13 -1.19 27.06
C ILE A 156 -15.08 -2.29 27.02
N GLY A 157 -15.51 -3.52 26.73
CA GLY A 157 -14.62 -4.68 26.65
C GLY A 157 -13.41 -4.35 25.79
N ARG A 158 -12.23 -4.84 26.22
CA ARG A 158 -10.91 -4.69 25.57
C ARG A 158 -11.04 -4.13 24.16
N GLY A 159 -10.85 -2.82 24.01
CA GLY A 159 -10.68 -2.21 22.70
C GLY A 159 -9.46 -2.87 22.08
N ASN A 160 -9.69 -3.84 21.20
CA ASN A 160 -8.66 -4.39 20.36
C ASN A 160 -8.46 -3.34 19.28
N CYS A 161 -7.52 -2.42 19.49
CA CYS A 161 -6.91 -1.72 18.37
C CYS A 161 -6.18 -2.81 17.58
N HIS A 162 -6.90 -3.48 16.68
CA HIS A 162 -6.34 -4.44 15.76
C HIS A 162 -5.56 -3.63 14.74
N ASN A 163 -4.35 -3.24 15.13
CA ASN A 163 -3.37 -2.74 14.19
C ASN A 163 -2.70 -4.00 13.63
N ASP A 164 -3.25 -4.54 12.54
CA ASP A 164 -2.60 -5.57 11.71
C ASP A 164 -1.36 -5.02 10.97
N LEU A 165 -0.64 -4.06 11.58
CA LEU A 165 0.50 -3.39 10.98
C LEU A 165 1.85 -3.92 11.46
N ASP A 166 1.91 -4.88 12.39
CA ASP A 166 3.20 -5.43 12.85
C ASP A 166 3.13 -6.95 13.05
N ASP A 167 3.30 -7.71 11.97
CA ASP A 167 3.86 -9.09 12.01
C ASP A 167 4.50 -9.55 10.67
N ALA A 168 4.60 -8.66 9.67
CA ALA A 168 5.21 -8.97 8.36
C ALA A 168 6.57 -8.27 8.11
N LEU A 169 7.13 -7.57 9.10
CA LEU A 169 8.42 -6.85 8.99
C LEU A 169 9.46 -7.26 10.03
N LEU A 170 9.52 -8.56 10.36
CA LEU A 170 10.64 -9.14 11.10
C LEU A 170 11.18 -10.41 10.44
#